data_AF-A0A1F5FX40-F1
#
_entry.id   AF-A0A1F5FX40-F1
#
_cell.length_a   1.000
_cell.length_b   1.000
_cell.length_c   1.000
_cell.angle_alpha   90.00
_cell.angle_beta   90.00
_cell.angle_gamma   90.00
#
_symmetry.space_group_name_H-M   'P 1'
#
loop_
_entity.id
_entity.type
_entity.pdbx_description
1 polymer ?
#
loop_
_entity_poly.entity_id
_entity_poly.type
_entity_poly.pdbx_seq_one_letter_code
_entity_poly.pdbx_strand_id
1 'polypeptide(L)'
;MLLVYAILFLLHIILTVWFYLSGTNTEFVNYFYNILITLFVIIPFVQGIFYNKKHPELKPIIVPLQISNLLFAAALYIWFYYNITGNEIPYPSIADLFFIMYYPINLISLFYLTRQTGVKWTSGSIINTFLIFIFLSAISTIFLSNQSIDFSAPVLVIILNLIYPVLDSLLTAFGVTIMRSQKNFGYRYLFFYVFGYAFLGFADVIFAYQTNAGIYWNGNIVDLLYALGHMSIALGTNFLPTIFNSQKV
;
A
#
# COMPACT_ATOMS: atom_id res chain seq x y z
N MET A 1 11.84 -13.69 10.44
CA MET A 1 11.00 -12.85 9.55
C MET A 1 10.60 -11.54 10.18
N LEU A 2 9.88 -11.52 11.30
CA LEU A 2 9.55 -10.27 12.00
C LEU A 2 10.79 -9.40 12.28
N LEU A 3 11.88 -10.02 12.75
CA LEU A 3 13.16 -9.34 12.96
C LEU A 3 13.73 -8.72 11.68
N VAL A 4 13.58 -9.38 10.52
CA VAL A 4 14.07 -8.86 9.23
C VAL A 4 13.30 -7.60 8.84
N TYR A 5 11.96 -7.62 8.93
CA TYR A 5 11.17 -6.43 8.66
C TYR A 5 11.43 -5.30 9.65
N ALA A 6 11.62 -5.62 10.94
CA ALA A 6 11.97 -4.63 11.95
C ALA A 6 13.33 -3.96 11.68
N ILE A 7 14.34 -4.74 11.29
CA ILE A 7 15.66 -4.20 10.92
C ILE A 7 15.56 -3.33 9.66
N LEU A 8 14.85 -3.80 8.63
CA LEU A 8 14.64 -3.02 7.40
C LEU A 8 13.90 -1.72 7.70
N PHE A 9 12.86 -1.75 8.53
CA PHE A 9 12.11 -0.54 8.85
C PHE A 9 12.91 0.42 9.73
N LEU A 10 13.70 -0.10 10.67
CA LEU A 10 14.64 0.71 11.44
C LEU A 10 15.67 1.39 10.54
N LEU A 11 16.17 0.70 9.51
CA LEU A 11 17.05 1.31 8.51
C LEU A 11 16.35 2.47 7.77
N HIS A 12 15.08 2.31 7.39
CA HIS A 12 14.30 3.39 6.75
C HIS A 12 14.15 4.59 7.69
N ILE A 13 13.83 4.36 8.97
CA ILE A 13 13.76 5.43 9.99
C ILE A 13 15.11 6.16 10.09
N ILE A 14 16.21 5.41 10.22
CA ILE A 14 17.55 5.99 10.36
C ILE A 14 17.90 6.84 9.13
N LEU A 15 17.63 6.34 7.92
CA LEU A 15 17.87 7.07 6.68
C LEU A 15 17.02 8.34 6.59
N THR A 16 15.71 8.25 6.85
CA THR A 16 14.81 9.41 6.84
C THR A 16 15.27 10.46 7.85
N VAL A 17 15.59 10.08 9.10
CA VAL A 17 16.11 11.00 10.11
C VAL A 17 17.43 11.62 9.66
N TRP A 18 18.33 10.83 9.08
CA TRP A 18 19.59 11.34 8.57
C TRP A 18 19.40 12.34 7.42
N PHE A 19 18.46 12.12 6.50
CA PHE A 19 18.13 13.09 5.44
C PHE A 19 17.64 14.42 6.00
N TYR A 20 16.76 14.40 7.02
CA TYR A 20 16.31 15.62 7.69
C TYR A 20 17.45 16.36 8.40
N LEU A 21 18.37 15.64 9.05
CA LEU A 21 19.49 16.24 9.78
C LEU A 21 20.59 16.78 8.86
N SER A 22 20.85 16.10 7.75
CA SER A 22 21.87 16.48 6.77
C SER A 22 21.38 17.52 5.76
N GLY A 23 20.07 17.62 5.55
CA GLY A 23 19.45 18.49 4.55
C GLY A 23 19.54 17.94 3.12
N THR A 24 19.97 16.69 2.93
CA THR A 24 20.06 16.07 1.58
C THR A 24 18.68 15.63 1.09
N ASN A 25 18.27 16.14 -0.07
CA ASN A 25 16.96 15.85 -0.67
C ASN A 25 17.00 15.46 -2.16
N THR A 26 18.14 15.62 -2.83
CA THR A 26 18.31 15.38 -4.28
C THR A 26 19.50 14.48 -4.61
N GLU A 27 20.09 13.83 -3.61
CA GLU A 27 21.26 12.97 -3.78
C GLU A 27 20.86 11.57 -4.23
N PHE A 28 21.80 10.82 -4.80
CA PHE A 28 21.56 9.42 -5.21
C PHE A 28 20.96 8.56 -4.09
N VAL A 29 21.40 8.78 -2.85
CA VAL A 29 20.93 8.05 -1.66
C VAL A 29 19.45 8.33 -1.36
N ASN A 30 18.95 9.53 -1.65
CA ASN A 30 17.52 9.86 -1.55
C ASN A 30 16.72 9.02 -2.55
N TYR A 31 17.16 8.98 -3.81
CA TYR A 31 16.49 8.20 -4.85
C TYR A 31 16.56 6.69 -4.56
N PHE A 32 17.71 6.22 -4.08
CA PHE A 32 17.92 4.81 -3.74
C PHE A 32 17.02 4.33 -2.59
N TYR A 33 16.53 5.25 -1.74
CA TYR A 33 15.56 4.93 -0.70
C TYR A 33 14.33 4.20 -1.27
N ASN A 34 13.84 4.61 -2.44
CA ASN A 34 12.67 3.97 -3.06
C ASN A 34 12.95 2.52 -3.46
N ILE A 35 14.19 2.20 -3.85
CA ILE A 35 14.59 0.83 -4.10
C ILE A 35 14.60 0.01 -2.80
N LEU A 36 14.98 0.61 -1.67
CA LEU A 36 14.94 -0.07 -0.37
C LEU A 36 13.50 -0.43 0.06
N ILE A 37 12.50 0.39 -0.27
CA ILE A 37 11.08 0.09 0.00
C ILE A 37 10.68 -1.22 -0.70
N THR A 38 11.22 -1.50 -1.88
CA THR A 38 10.87 -2.71 -2.64
C THR A 38 11.20 -4.01 -1.89
N LEU A 39 12.10 -3.97 -0.89
CA LEU A 39 12.42 -5.13 -0.05
C LEU A 39 11.20 -5.60 0.76
N PHE A 40 10.29 -4.69 1.15
CA PHE A 40 9.04 -5.06 1.82
C PHE A 40 8.06 -5.81 0.93
N VAL A 41 8.22 -5.76 -0.39
CA VAL A 41 7.36 -6.47 -1.36
C VAL A 41 8.05 -7.66 -2.03
N ILE A 42 9.38 -7.62 -2.24
CA ILE A 42 10.16 -8.72 -2.82
C ILE A 42 10.33 -9.88 -1.82
N ILE A 43 10.60 -9.58 -0.54
CA ILE A 43 10.73 -10.62 0.49
C ILE A 43 9.45 -11.48 0.59
N PRO A 44 8.24 -10.91 0.81
CA PRO A 44 7.03 -11.71 0.86
C PRO A 44 6.70 -12.34 -0.50
N PHE A 45 7.14 -11.77 -1.63
CA PHE A 45 7.06 -12.44 -2.92
C PHE A 45 7.83 -13.76 -2.93
N VAL A 46 9.11 -13.76 -2.56
CA VAL A 46 9.92 -14.99 -2.49
C VAL A 46 9.31 -15.99 -1.51
N GLN A 47 8.84 -15.52 -0.35
CA GLN A 47 8.16 -16.39 0.63
C GLN A 47 6.88 -17.01 0.08
N GLY A 48 6.08 -16.24 -0.64
CA GLY A 48 4.84 -16.71 -1.25
C GLY A 48 5.06 -17.88 -2.20
N ILE A 49 6.20 -17.93 -2.91
CA ILE A 49 6.56 -19.08 -3.77
C ILE A 49 6.66 -20.37 -2.95
N PHE A 50 7.27 -20.32 -1.76
CA PHE A 50 7.39 -21.47 -0.87
C PHE A 50 6.07 -21.77 -0.15
N TYR A 51 5.34 -20.74 0.30
CA TYR A 51 4.02 -20.91 0.93
C TYR A 51 3.02 -21.56 -0.02
N ASN A 52 3.00 -21.15 -1.29
CA ASN A 52 2.12 -21.71 -2.31
C ASN A 52 2.33 -23.21 -2.51
N LYS A 53 3.53 -23.75 -2.21
CA LYS A 53 3.77 -25.20 -2.24
C LYS A 53 3.21 -25.92 -1.00
N LYS A 54 3.30 -25.30 0.17
CA LYS A 54 2.87 -25.89 1.45
C LYS A 54 1.37 -25.73 1.72
N HIS A 55 0.77 -24.65 1.22
CA HIS A 55 -0.61 -24.25 1.45
C HIS A 55 -1.29 -23.92 0.11
N PRO A 56 -1.53 -24.92 -0.75
CA PRO A 56 -2.14 -24.70 -2.07
C PRO A 56 -3.53 -24.03 -1.98
N GLU A 57 -4.24 -24.19 -0.87
CA GLU A 57 -5.50 -23.53 -0.58
C GLU A 57 -5.40 -22.00 -0.53
N LEU A 58 -4.23 -21.45 -0.17
CA LEU A 58 -4.01 -20.00 -0.05
C LEU A 58 -3.59 -19.33 -1.36
N LYS A 59 -3.28 -20.10 -2.40
CA LYS A 59 -2.82 -19.58 -3.70
C LYS A 59 -3.72 -18.48 -4.28
N PRO A 60 -5.07 -18.58 -4.22
CA PRO A 60 -5.94 -17.52 -4.76
C PRO A 60 -5.79 -16.17 -4.06
N ILE A 61 -5.25 -16.14 -2.83
CA ILE A 61 -4.93 -14.90 -2.10
C ILE A 61 -3.49 -14.49 -2.37
N ILE A 62 -2.54 -15.42 -2.21
CA ILE A 62 -1.11 -15.13 -2.27
C ILE A 62 -0.68 -14.72 -3.68
N VAL A 63 -1.15 -15.40 -4.72
CA VAL A 63 -0.69 -15.14 -6.10
C VAL A 63 -1.07 -13.73 -6.58
N PRO A 64 -2.34 -13.27 -6.47
CA PRO A 64 -2.66 -11.89 -6.81
C PRO A 64 -1.87 -10.89 -5.95
N LEU A 65 -1.74 -11.12 -4.65
CA LEU A 65 -0.96 -10.24 -3.77
C LEU A 65 0.53 -10.14 -4.18
N GLN A 66 1.11 -11.25 -4.63
CA GLN A 66 2.46 -11.29 -5.18
C GLN A 66 2.57 -10.49 -6.49
N ILE A 67 1.58 -10.61 -7.38
CA ILE A 67 1.55 -9.87 -8.64
C ILE A 67 1.41 -8.37 -8.38
N SER A 68 0.50 -7.95 -7.48
CA SER A 68 0.36 -6.53 -7.12
C SER A 68 1.67 -5.98 -6.55
N ASN A 69 2.32 -6.73 -5.66
CA ASN A 69 3.62 -6.37 -5.09
C ASN A 69 4.72 -6.19 -6.15
N LEU A 70 4.74 -7.03 -7.20
CA LEU A 70 5.66 -6.85 -8.33
C LEU A 70 5.34 -5.62 -9.17
N LEU A 71 4.06 -5.30 -9.37
CA LEU A 71 3.65 -4.07 -10.07
C LEU A 71 4.12 -2.83 -9.29
N PHE A 72 3.93 -2.80 -7.97
CA PHE A 72 4.42 -1.70 -7.12
C PHE A 72 5.95 -1.58 -7.16
N ALA A 73 6.67 -2.71 -7.08
CA ALA A 73 8.13 -2.70 -7.21
C ALA A 73 8.56 -2.14 -8.58
N ALA A 74 7.94 -2.61 -9.67
CA ALA A 74 8.23 -2.12 -11.02
C ALA A 74 8.01 -0.61 -11.15
N ALA A 75 6.93 -0.09 -10.57
CA ALA A 75 6.65 1.34 -10.51
C ALA A 75 7.77 2.12 -9.79
N LEU A 76 8.23 1.63 -8.63
CA LEU A 76 9.35 2.24 -7.90
C LEU A 76 10.68 2.19 -8.65
N TYR A 77 10.95 1.11 -9.41
CA TYR A 77 12.14 1.02 -10.27
C TYR A 77 12.08 2.03 -11.42
N ILE A 78 10.91 2.22 -12.04
CA ILE A 78 10.70 3.24 -13.09
C ILE A 78 10.86 4.64 -12.49
N TRP A 79 10.27 4.89 -11.31
CA TRP A 79 10.40 6.15 -10.58
C TRP A 79 11.87 6.46 -10.26
N PHE A 80 12.60 5.49 -9.72
CA PHE A 80 14.03 5.60 -9.45
C PHE A 80 14.82 5.94 -10.72
N TYR A 81 14.54 5.26 -11.83
CA TYR A 81 15.17 5.53 -13.13
C TYR A 81 14.97 6.98 -13.58
N TYR A 82 13.76 7.53 -13.45
CA TYR A 82 13.53 8.95 -13.78
C TYR A 82 14.35 9.89 -12.90
N ASN A 83 14.40 9.65 -11.60
CA ASN A 83 15.17 10.49 -10.67
C ASN A 83 16.67 10.49 -10.97
N ILE A 84 17.27 9.33 -11.25
CA ILE A 84 18.74 9.24 -11.48
C ILE A 84 19.17 9.74 -12.86
N THR A 85 18.25 9.83 -13.82
CA THR A 85 18.55 10.35 -15.16
C THR A 85 18.44 11.88 -15.24
N GLY A 86 18.01 12.53 -14.14
CA GLY A 86 17.91 14.00 -14.06
C GLY A 86 16.80 14.59 -14.94
N ASN A 87 15.89 13.76 -15.45
CA ASN A 87 14.74 14.21 -16.20
C ASN A 87 13.65 14.69 -15.23
N GLU A 88 12.94 15.75 -15.58
CA GLU A 88 11.67 16.05 -14.91
C GLU A 88 10.77 14.81 -14.99
N ILE A 89 10.26 14.36 -13.86
CA ILE A 89 9.41 13.17 -13.81
C ILE A 89 8.08 13.55 -14.50
N PRO A 90 7.73 12.94 -15.64
CA PRO A 90 6.48 13.27 -16.31
C PRO A 90 5.33 12.88 -15.40
N TYR A 91 4.33 13.74 -15.23
CA TYR A 91 3.13 13.40 -14.47
C TYR A 91 1.87 13.61 -15.32
N PRO A 92 1.09 12.55 -15.61
CA PRO A 92 1.33 11.14 -15.28
C PRO A 92 2.54 10.51 -15.99
N SER A 93 3.12 9.49 -15.36
CA SER A 93 4.28 8.73 -15.81
C SER A 93 3.92 7.29 -16.22
N ILE A 94 4.90 6.56 -16.78
CA ILE A 94 4.76 5.11 -16.97
C ILE A 94 4.65 4.39 -15.62
N ALA A 95 5.28 4.89 -14.54
CA ALA A 95 5.16 4.30 -13.21
C ALA A 95 3.72 4.32 -12.70
N ASP A 96 2.95 5.36 -13.02
CA ASP A 96 1.54 5.49 -12.62
C ASP A 96 0.66 4.37 -13.18
N LEU A 97 0.96 3.86 -14.38
CA LEU A 97 0.24 2.70 -14.92
C LEU A 97 0.39 1.49 -13.99
N PHE A 98 1.62 1.24 -13.51
CA PHE A 98 1.91 0.11 -12.62
C PHE A 98 1.35 0.35 -11.20
N PHE A 99 1.43 1.57 -10.68
CA PHE A 99 0.79 1.93 -9.42
C PHE A 99 -0.73 1.77 -9.47
N ILE A 100 -1.40 2.16 -10.56
CA ILE A 100 -2.85 1.98 -10.69
C ILE A 100 -3.21 0.50 -10.83
N MET A 101 -2.43 -0.29 -11.57
CA MET A 101 -2.67 -1.73 -11.72
C MET A 101 -2.46 -2.51 -10.41
N TYR A 102 -1.72 -1.97 -9.44
CA TYR A 102 -1.59 -2.56 -8.10
C TYR A 102 -2.96 -2.79 -7.45
N TYR A 103 -3.85 -1.79 -7.48
CA TYR A 103 -5.14 -1.79 -6.78
C TYR A 103 -6.12 -2.89 -7.21
N PRO A 104 -6.48 -3.06 -8.50
CA PRO A 104 -7.42 -4.11 -8.91
C PRO A 104 -6.85 -5.51 -8.61
N ILE A 105 -5.55 -5.71 -8.76
CA ILE A 105 -4.92 -6.99 -8.44
C ILE A 105 -4.93 -7.25 -6.92
N ASN A 106 -4.73 -6.22 -6.10
CA ASN A 106 -4.85 -6.32 -4.63
C ASN A 106 -6.30 -6.62 -4.20
N LEU A 107 -7.29 -5.99 -4.85
CA LEU A 107 -8.71 -6.29 -4.63
C LEU A 107 -9.06 -7.75 -4.94
N ILE A 108 -8.45 -8.36 -5.96
CA ILE A 108 -8.64 -9.79 -6.24
C ILE A 108 -8.15 -10.62 -5.05
N SER A 109 -6.98 -10.31 -4.48
CA SER A 109 -6.47 -10.98 -3.27
C SER A 109 -7.46 -10.85 -2.09
N LEU A 110 -7.91 -9.64 -1.80
CA LEU A 110 -8.88 -9.37 -0.73
C LEU A 110 -10.22 -10.08 -0.98
N PHE A 111 -10.69 -10.13 -2.23
CA PHE A 111 -11.90 -10.86 -2.58
C PHE A 111 -11.77 -12.34 -2.24
N TYR A 112 -10.67 -13.00 -2.62
CA TYR A 112 -10.45 -14.40 -2.24
C TYR A 112 -10.28 -14.58 -0.73
N LEU A 113 -9.66 -13.62 -0.05
CA LEU A 113 -9.59 -13.60 1.40
C LEU A 113 -11.00 -13.56 2.02
N THR A 114 -11.93 -12.78 1.48
CA THR A 114 -13.33 -12.74 1.98
C THR A 114 -14.02 -14.10 1.82
N ARG A 115 -13.84 -14.75 0.65
CA ARG A 115 -14.46 -16.06 0.37
C ARG A 115 -13.92 -17.13 1.29
N GLN A 116 -12.61 -17.15 1.46
CA GLN A 116 -11.93 -18.16 2.26
C GLN A 116 -12.06 -17.92 3.77
N THR A 117 -12.35 -16.68 4.19
CA THR A 117 -12.70 -16.38 5.58
C THR A 117 -14.19 -16.53 5.88
N GLY A 118 -15.01 -16.85 4.88
CA GLY A 118 -16.44 -17.07 5.08
C GLY A 118 -17.20 -15.78 5.41
N VAL A 119 -16.69 -14.62 4.98
CA VAL A 119 -17.38 -13.33 5.11
C VAL A 119 -18.74 -13.42 4.43
N LYS A 120 -19.81 -13.17 5.19
CA LYS A 120 -21.17 -13.10 4.65
C LYS A 120 -21.47 -11.66 4.24
N TRP A 121 -21.53 -11.41 2.94
CA TRP A 121 -21.92 -10.12 2.36
C TRP A 121 -23.43 -9.88 2.46
N THR A 122 -23.90 -9.70 3.69
CA THR A 122 -25.27 -9.24 3.98
C THR A 122 -25.45 -7.77 3.58
N SER A 123 -26.70 -7.31 3.42
CA SER A 123 -26.98 -5.90 3.15
C SER A 123 -26.34 -4.97 4.19
N GLY A 124 -26.37 -5.34 5.48
CA GLY A 124 -25.75 -4.57 6.55
C GLY A 124 -24.21 -4.47 6.44
N SER A 125 -23.53 -5.56 6.10
CA SER A 125 -22.07 -5.53 5.90
C SER A 125 -21.68 -4.74 4.65
N ILE A 126 -22.46 -4.86 3.56
CA ILE A 126 -22.23 -4.09 2.33
C ILE A 126 -22.39 -2.60 2.61
N ILE A 127 -23.47 -2.19 3.28
CA ILE A 127 -23.70 -0.79 3.67
C ILE A 127 -22.55 -0.29 4.55
N ASN A 128 -22.14 -1.05 5.57
CA ASN A 128 -21.02 -0.65 6.43
C ASN A 128 -19.71 -0.51 5.65
N THR A 129 -19.41 -1.41 4.71
CA THR A 129 -18.23 -1.31 3.84
C THR A 129 -18.28 -0.03 3.03
N PHE A 130 -19.44 0.26 2.42
CA PHE A 130 -19.64 1.43 1.59
C PHE A 130 -19.56 2.73 2.39
N LEU A 131 -20.10 2.76 3.61
CA LEU A 131 -19.98 3.90 4.51
C LEU A 131 -18.54 4.20 4.89
N ILE A 132 -17.74 3.17 5.22
CA ILE A 132 -16.30 3.35 5.51
C ILE A 132 -15.58 3.87 4.26
N PHE A 133 -15.84 3.26 3.10
CA PHE A 133 -15.25 3.67 1.83
C PHE A 133 -15.56 5.14 1.49
N ILE A 134 -16.83 5.54 1.54
CA ILE A 134 -17.25 6.93 1.29
C ILE A 134 -16.62 7.87 2.31
N PHE A 135 -16.65 7.53 3.60
CA PHE A 135 -16.13 8.39 4.64
C PHE A 135 -14.64 8.69 4.45
N LEU A 136 -13.82 7.65 4.24
CA LEU A 136 -12.39 7.80 4.01
C LEU A 136 -12.08 8.52 2.69
N SER A 137 -12.82 8.19 1.62
CA SER A 137 -12.67 8.84 0.31
C SER A 137 -13.04 10.32 0.38
N ALA A 138 -14.12 10.66 1.08
CA ALA A 138 -14.58 12.04 1.24
C ALA A 138 -13.58 12.87 2.04
N ILE A 139 -13.06 12.33 3.16
CA ILE A 139 -12.03 13.03 3.94
C ILE A 139 -10.79 13.31 3.09
N SER A 140 -10.30 12.29 2.38
CA SER A 140 -9.10 12.41 1.53
C SER A 140 -9.33 13.43 0.41
N THR A 141 -10.47 13.36 -0.25
CA THR A 141 -10.83 14.25 -1.37
C THR A 141 -11.04 15.69 -0.91
N ILE A 142 -11.72 15.92 0.22
CA ILE A 142 -11.94 17.27 0.78
C ILE A 142 -10.61 17.90 1.20
N PHE A 143 -9.72 17.11 1.80
CA PHE A 143 -8.39 17.58 2.17
C PHE A 143 -7.61 18.02 0.91
N LEU A 144 -7.55 17.16 -0.11
CA LEU A 144 -6.82 17.45 -1.34
C LEU A 144 -7.45 18.59 -2.14
N SER A 145 -8.78 18.68 -2.22
CA SER A 145 -9.46 19.77 -2.94
C SER A 145 -9.15 21.14 -2.32
N ASN A 146 -8.98 21.20 -1.00
CA ASN A 146 -8.73 22.46 -0.30
C ASN A 146 -7.26 22.85 -0.28
N GLN A 147 -6.34 21.89 -0.42
CA GLN A 147 -4.92 22.11 -0.13
C GLN A 147 -3.97 21.79 -1.29
N SER A 148 -4.43 21.09 -2.35
CA SER A 148 -3.50 20.41 -3.26
C SER A 148 -3.97 20.29 -4.71
N ILE A 149 -5.27 20.35 -4.98
CA ILE A 149 -5.78 20.21 -6.35
C ILE A 149 -5.81 21.58 -7.02
N ASP A 150 -4.92 21.75 -7.99
CA ASP A 150 -5.06 22.79 -8.99
C ASP A 150 -6.11 22.35 -10.03
N PHE A 151 -7.31 22.92 -9.94
CA PHE A 151 -8.40 22.64 -10.88
C PHE A 151 -8.16 23.20 -12.29
N SER A 152 -7.08 23.95 -12.52
CA SER A 152 -6.63 24.36 -13.85
C SER A 152 -5.70 23.33 -14.52
N ALA A 153 -5.22 22.33 -13.77
CA ALA A 153 -4.38 21.26 -14.29
C ALA A 153 -5.12 20.37 -15.31
N PRO A 154 -4.39 19.62 -16.15
CA PRO A 154 -5.00 18.64 -17.06
C PRO A 154 -5.91 17.65 -16.31
N VAL A 155 -7.07 17.32 -16.89
CA VAL A 155 -8.07 16.44 -16.25
C VAL A 155 -7.48 15.13 -15.76
N LEU A 156 -6.54 14.55 -16.51
CA LEU A 156 -5.90 13.29 -16.13
C LEU A 156 -5.06 13.42 -14.84
N VAL A 157 -4.37 14.56 -14.63
CA VAL A 157 -3.62 14.86 -13.40
C VAL A 157 -4.57 14.93 -12.20
N ILE A 158 -5.70 15.62 -12.36
CA ILE A 158 -6.73 15.73 -11.30
C ILE A 158 -7.30 14.35 -10.96
N ILE A 159 -7.62 13.55 -11.98
CA ILE A 159 -8.13 12.19 -11.78
C ILE A 159 -7.13 11.34 -11.00
N LEU A 160 -5.85 11.34 -11.38
CA LEU A 160 -4.85 10.52 -10.69
C LEU A 160 -4.62 10.96 -9.25
N ASN A 161 -4.53 12.27 -8.99
CA ASN A 161 -4.40 12.78 -7.62
C ASN A 161 -5.54 12.34 -6.70
N LEU A 162 -6.75 12.15 -7.25
CA LEU A 162 -7.91 11.69 -6.50
C LEU A 162 -8.03 10.16 -6.45
N ILE A 163 -7.64 9.45 -7.50
CA ILE A 163 -7.90 8.03 -7.63
C ILE A 163 -7.09 7.21 -6.63
N TYR A 164 -5.85 7.61 -6.32
CA TYR A 164 -4.99 6.89 -5.37
C TYR A 164 -5.65 6.82 -3.98
N PRO A 165 -5.94 7.94 -3.27
CA PRO A 165 -6.60 7.88 -1.97
C PRO A 165 -7.98 7.21 -1.97
N VAL A 166 -8.73 7.34 -3.07
CA VAL A 166 -10.05 6.67 -3.22
C VAL A 166 -9.87 5.15 -3.28
N LEU A 167 -8.90 4.65 -4.05
CA LEU A 167 -8.64 3.23 -4.15
C LEU A 167 -8.04 2.67 -2.84
N ASP A 168 -7.21 3.42 -2.13
CA ASP A 168 -6.75 3.03 -0.78
C ASP A 168 -7.88 2.99 0.25
N SER A 169 -8.81 3.93 0.16
CA SER A 169 -10.03 3.93 0.97
C SER A 169 -10.88 2.68 0.71
N LEU A 170 -10.95 2.23 -0.54
CA LEU A 170 -11.66 1.00 -0.91
C LEU A 170 -10.96 -0.25 -0.34
N LEU A 171 -9.64 -0.37 -0.50
CA LEU A 171 -8.85 -1.48 0.06
C LEU A 171 -8.98 -1.53 1.60
N THR A 172 -8.91 -0.37 2.25
CA THR A 172 -9.07 -0.23 3.70
C THR A 172 -10.47 -0.66 4.15
N ALA A 173 -11.51 -0.21 3.46
CA ALA A 173 -12.89 -0.59 3.77
C ALA A 173 -13.14 -2.10 3.63
N PHE A 174 -12.58 -2.73 2.60
CA PHE A 174 -12.60 -4.19 2.45
C PHE A 174 -11.88 -4.87 3.62
N GLY A 175 -10.66 -4.43 3.95
CA GLY A 175 -9.89 -4.97 5.07
C GLY A 175 -10.65 -4.91 6.39
N VAL A 176 -11.27 -3.76 6.71
CA VAL A 176 -12.06 -3.57 7.94
C VAL A 176 -13.26 -4.51 7.97
N THR A 177 -13.92 -4.70 6.83
CA THR A 177 -15.09 -5.58 6.73
C THR A 177 -14.70 -7.03 6.99
N ILE A 178 -13.62 -7.51 6.36
CA ILE A 178 -13.10 -8.86 6.58
C ILE A 178 -12.74 -9.05 8.05
N MET A 179 -12.06 -8.09 8.67
CA MET A 179 -11.68 -8.13 10.08
C MET A 179 -12.90 -8.20 11.01
N ARG A 180 -13.95 -7.41 10.75
CA ARG A 180 -15.15 -7.34 11.60
C ARG A 180 -16.08 -8.53 11.46
N SER A 181 -16.06 -9.23 10.33
CA SER A 181 -16.94 -10.38 10.09
C SER A 181 -16.57 -11.63 10.88
N GLN A 182 -15.49 -11.61 11.68
CA GLN A 182 -14.88 -12.80 12.24
C GLN A 182 -14.86 -12.80 13.76
N LYS A 183 -15.10 -13.98 14.35
CA LYS A 183 -15.17 -14.19 15.81
C LYS A 183 -13.93 -14.85 16.42
N ASN A 184 -13.01 -15.38 15.60
CA ASN A 184 -11.88 -16.19 16.10
C ASN A 184 -10.60 -15.37 16.32
N PHE A 185 -9.76 -15.82 17.24
CA PHE A 185 -8.56 -15.10 17.69
C PHE A 185 -7.47 -14.93 16.61
N GLY A 186 -7.40 -15.83 15.62
CA GLY A 186 -6.46 -15.76 14.51
C GLY A 186 -6.68 -14.54 13.60
N TYR A 187 -7.90 -14.00 13.58
CA TYR A 187 -8.28 -12.87 12.74
C TYR A 187 -7.76 -11.52 13.22
N ARG A 188 -7.19 -11.45 14.43
CA ARG A 188 -6.49 -10.24 14.87
C ARG A 188 -5.42 -9.84 13.85
N TYR A 189 -4.71 -10.79 13.23
CA TYR A 189 -3.67 -10.47 12.25
C TYR A 189 -4.18 -9.82 10.95
N LEU A 190 -5.51 -9.78 10.72
CA LEU A 190 -6.08 -8.97 9.64
C LEU A 190 -5.92 -7.47 9.87
N PHE A 191 -5.66 -7.01 11.10
CA PHE A 191 -5.34 -5.61 11.37
C PHE A 191 -4.15 -5.15 10.51
N PHE A 192 -3.20 -6.04 10.21
CA PHE A 192 -2.03 -5.70 9.40
C PHE A 192 -2.39 -5.27 7.99
N TYR A 193 -3.41 -5.88 7.38
CA TYR A 193 -3.94 -5.43 6.09
C TYR A 193 -4.64 -4.08 6.22
N VAL A 194 -5.49 -3.91 7.24
CA VAL A 194 -6.21 -2.64 7.49
C VAL A 194 -5.25 -1.48 7.68
N PHE A 195 -4.28 -1.60 8.60
CA PHE A 195 -3.28 -0.58 8.82
C PHE A 195 -2.38 -0.40 7.61
N GLY A 196 -2.04 -1.49 6.92
CA GLY A 196 -1.29 -1.43 5.68
C GLY A 196 -1.91 -0.49 4.65
N TYR A 197 -3.15 -0.76 4.24
CA TYR A 197 -3.85 0.09 3.27
C TYR A 197 -4.16 1.49 3.80
N ALA A 198 -4.43 1.63 5.11
CA ALA A 198 -4.62 2.95 5.69
C ALA A 198 -3.35 3.80 5.61
N PHE A 199 -2.17 3.24 5.90
CA PHE A 199 -0.90 3.94 5.78
C PHE A 199 -0.58 4.30 4.33
N LEU A 200 -0.89 3.42 3.37
CA LEU A 200 -0.77 3.74 1.94
C LEU A 200 -1.67 4.92 1.58
N GLY A 201 -2.96 4.89 1.95
CA GLY A 201 -3.87 6.01 1.71
C GLY A 201 -3.41 7.33 2.35
N PHE A 202 -2.87 7.30 3.58
CA PHE A 202 -2.26 8.49 4.18
C PHE A 202 -1.02 8.95 3.42
N ALA A 203 -0.17 8.03 2.97
CA ALA A 203 0.99 8.35 2.16
C ALA A 203 0.57 9.04 0.86
N ASP A 204 -0.44 8.53 0.14
CA ASP A 204 -0.92 9.10 -1.12
C ASP A 204 -1.54 10.50 -0.94
N VAL A 205 -2.29 10.73 0.14
CA VAL A 205 -2.81 12.08 0.45
C VAL A 205 -1.67 13.06 0.74
N ILE A 206 -0.71 12.67 1.56
CA ILE A 206 0.42 13.54 1.93
C ILE A 206 1.36 13.74 0.73
N PHE A 207 1.57 12.70 -0.09
CA PHE A 207 2.35 12.75 -1.32
C PHE A 207 1.78 13.76 -2.31
N ALA A 208 0.47 13.69 -2.58
CA ALA A 208 -0.20 14.61 -3.49
C ALA A 208 -0.11 16.06 -2.99
N TYR A 209 -0.29 16.27 -1.68
CA TYR A 209 -0.10 17.58 -1.06
C TYR A 209 1.33 18.11 -1.20
N GLN A 210 2.33 17.32 -0.78
CA GLN A 210 3.72 17.75 -0.80
C GLN A 210 4.25 17.95 -2.22
N THR A 211 3.81 17.14 -3.17
CA THR A 211 4.16 17.28 -4.59
C THR A 211 3.61 18.58 -5.16
N ASN A 212 2.34 18.90 -4.88
CA ASN A 212 1.74 20.16 -5.32
C ASN A 212 2.41 21.39 -4.67
N ALA A 213 2.76 21.28 -3.39
CA ALA A 213 3.47 22.34 -2.67
C ALA A 213 4.98 22.43 -3.03
N GLY A 214 5.51 21.53 -3.87
CA GLY A 214 6.92 21.52 -4.26
C GLY A 214 7.89 21.16 -3.12
N ILE A 215 7.40 20.47 -2.09
CA ILE A 215 8.16 20.09 -0.89
C ILE A 215 8.31 18.58 -0.73
N TYR A 216 7.91 17.78 -1.72
CA TYR A 216 8.18 16.34 -1.70
C TYR A 216 9.64 16.07 -2.09
N TRP A 217 10.26 15.09 -1.43
CA TRP A 217 11.54 14.52 -1.86
C TRP A 217 11.64 13.05 -1.42
N ASN A 218 12.43 12.28 -2.16
CA ASN A 218 12.58 10.85 -1.90
C ASN A 218 13.31 10.60 -0.56
N GLY A 219 12.79 9.66 0.22
CA GLY A 219 13.25 9.32 1.56
C GLY A 219 12.61 10.12 2.70
N ASN A 220 11.63 10.97 2.42
CA ASN A 220 10.95 11.76 3.45
C ASN A 220 9.86 10.94 4.19
N ILE A 221 9.05 11.61 5.02
CA ILE A 221 7.99 10.96 5.82
C ILE A 221 6.97 10.18 4.98
N VAL A 222 6.68 10.61 3.76
CA VAL A 222 5.75 9.93 2.84
C VAL A 222 6.27 8.54 2.50
N ASP A 223 7.55 8.45 2.12
CA ASP A 223 8.15 7.18 1.73
C ASP A 223 8.32 6.24 2.93
N LEU A 224 8.46 6.77 4.14
CA LEU A 224 8.40 6.00 5.38
C LEU A 224 6.98 5.42 5.63
N LEU A 225 5.92 6.15 5.29
CA LEU A 225 4.54 5.64 5.35
C LEU A 225 4.30 4.54 4.30
N TYR A 226 4.80 4.70 3.06
CA TYR A 226 4.76 3.62 2.07
C TYR A 226 5.49 2.37 2.57
N ALA A 227 6.69 2.52 3.14
CA ALA A 227 7.44 1.42 3.74
C ALA A 227 6.65 0.74 4.87
N LEU A 228 6.03 1.51 5.77
CA LEU A 228 5.22 0.99 6.87
C LEU A 228 3.96 0.26 6.36
N GLY A 229 3.31 0.80 5.33
CA GLY A 229 2.14 0.21 4.68
C GLY A 229 2.46 -1.17 4.09
N HIS A 230 3.49 -1.24 3.24
CA HIS A 230 3.92 -2.51 2.63
C HIS A 230 4.48 -3.50 3.65
N MET A 231 5.22 -3.04 4.66
CA MET A 231 5.64 -3.88 5.77
C MET A 231 4.44 -4.52 6.48
N SER A 232 3.40 -3.74 6.75
CA SER A 232 2.19 -4.23 7.42
C SER A 232 1.50 -5.30 6.57
N ILE A 233 1.30 -5.05 5.27
CA ILE A 233 0.72 -6.05 4.35
C ILE A 233 1.57 -7.34 4.29
N ALA A 234 2.90 -7.20 4.28
CA ALA A 234 3.83 -8.33 4.31
C ALA A 234 3.70 -9.15 5.61
N LEU A 235 3.52 -8.49 6.76
CA LEU A 235 3.25 -9.16 8.03
C LEU A 235 1.91 -9.90 8.00
N GLY A 236 0.85 -9.27 7.51
CA GLY A 236 -0.47 -9.91 7.35
C GLY A 236 -0.37 -11.21 6.52
N THR A 237 0.40 -11.18 5.45
CA THR A 237 0.65 -12.34 4.57
C THR A 237 1.35 -13.48 5.31
N ASN A 238 2.32 -13.17 6.16
CA ASN A 238 3.03 -14.18 6.97
C ASN A 238 2.13 -14.86 8.00
N PHE A 239 1.04 -14.20 8.43
CA PHE A 239 0.08 -14.77 9.38
C PHE A 239 -1.10 -15.48 8.71
N LEU A 240 -1.21 -15.50 7.37
CA LEU A 240 -2.30 -16.19 6.66
C LEU A 240 -2.49 -17.65 7.10
N PRO A 241 -1.46 -18.50 7.22
CA PRO A 241 -1.67 -19.88 7.69
C PRO A 241 -2.30 -19.96 9.09
N THR A 242 -1.97 -19.01 9.97
CA THR A 242 -2.54 -18.94 11.33
C THR A 242 -4.01 -18.49 11.30
N ILE A 243 -4.33 -17.50 10.45
CA ILE A 243 -5.71 -17.04 10.22
C ILE A 243 -6.59 -18.22 9.76
N PHE A 244 -6.09 -19.02 8.82
CA PHE A 244 -6.84 -20.13 8.23
C PHE A 244 -6.99 -21.34 9.16
N ASN A 245 -5.93 -21.71 9.88
CA ASN A 245 -6.04 -22.81 10.84
C ASN A 245 -7.02 -22.50 11.97
N SER A 246 -7.21 -21.21 12.30
CA SER A 246 -8.20 -20.79 13.30
C SER A 246 -9.66 -20.96 12.86
N GLN A 247 -9.94 -21.31 11.59
CA GLN A 247 -11.30 -21.61 11.11
C GLN A 247 -11.72 -23.06 11.35
N LYS A 248 -10.74 -23.97 11.49
CA LYS A 248 -10.99 -25.40 11.62
C LYS A 248 -11.31 -25.84 13.06
N VAL A 249 -11.40 -24.88 13.98
CA VAL A 249 -11.72 -25.04 15.41
C VAL A 249 -12.98 -24.26 15.68
#